data_AF-A0A2H0ATZ4-F1
#
_entry.id   AF-A0A2H0ATZ4-F1
#
_cell.length_a   1.000
_cell.length_b   1.000
_cell.length_c   1.000
_cell.angle_alpha   90.00
_cell.angle_beta   90.00
_cell.angle_gamma   90.00
#
_symmetry.space_group_name_H-M   'P 1'
#
loop_
_entity.id
_entity.type
_entity.pdbx_description
1 polymer ?
#
loop_
_entity_poly.entity_id
_entity_poly.type
_entity_poly.pdbx_seq_one_letter_code
_entity_poly.pdbx_strand_id
1 'polypeptide(L)'
;MVSTPIANVNLIKGERRKQEGKPPRDADACWGAKGNRLVAGKDGKRHKETQYYYGYKDQVSLNAESELVTSIIPGKAKDYDGHKLKKLVERDLKKVIGVETVAGDKGYDDGENHYYLEQKGINSAIRLNNYHTEKKDENKEGWMKLKESQEYQEGLRERYKIERKFGEAKKWHGFAR
;
A
#
# COMPACT_ATOMS: atom_id res chain seq x y z
N MET A 1 3.08 7.61 1.28
CA MET A 1 3.51 6.33 0.66
C MET A 1 2.31 5.44 0.45
N VAL A 2 2.24 4.78 -0.71
CA VAL A 2 1.10 3.95 -1.14
C VAL A 2 1.62 2.64 -1.74
N SER A 3 0.82 1.58 -1.67
CA SER A 3 0.97 0.37 -2.46
C SER A 3 -0.14 0.33 -3.49
N THR A 4 0.19 0.19 -4.77
CA THR A 4 -0.82 0.24 -5.84
C THR A 4 -0.61 -0.83 -6.90
N PRO A 5 -1.67 -1.56 -7.30
CA PRO A 5 -1.63 -2.35 -8.53
C PRO A 5 -1.31 -1.46 -9.73
N ILE A 6 -0.44 -1.93 -10.61
CA ILE A 6 -0.01 -1.20 -11.82
C ILE A 6 -0.33 -1.94 -13.11
N ALA A 7 -0.54 -3.26 -13.05
CA ALA A 7 -0.81 -4.07 -14.22
C ALA A 7 -1.75 -5.24 -13.90
N ASN A 8 -2.71 -5.48 -14.79
CA ASN A 8 -3.59 -6.65 -14.79
C ASN A 8 -3.28 -7.49 -16.03
N VAL A 9 -2.48 -8.52 -15.85
CA VAL A 9 -1.97 -9.37 -16.91
C VAL A 9 -3.08 -10.26 -17.44
N ASN A 10 -3.20 -10.32 -18.76
CA ASN A 10 -4.28 -11.06 -19.43
C ASN A 10 -4.04 -12.58 -19.37
N LEU A 11 -4.79 -13.25 -18.49
CA LEU A 11 -4.73 -14.70 -18.27
C LEU A 11 -5.07 -15.51 -19.52
N ILE A 12 -6.11 -15.11 -20.26
CA ILE A 12 -6.56 -15.82 -21.48
C ILE A 12 -5.44 -15.88 -22.52
N LYS A 13 -4.74 -14.74 -22.72
CA LYS A 13 -3.58 -14.70 -23.63
C LYS A 13 -2.39 -15.51 -23.08
N GLY A 14 -2.21 -15.54 -21.77
CA GLY A 14 -1.20 -16.36 -21.10
C GLY A 14 -1.42 -17.86 -21.31
N GLU A 15 -2.66 -18.32 -21.11
CA GLU A 15 -3.05 -19.73 -21.31
C GLU A 15 -2.88 -20.15 -22.77
N ARG A 16 -3.29 -19.32 -23.73
CA ARG A 16 -3.10 -19.60 -25.16
C ARG A 16 -1.61 -19.78 -25.51
N ARG A 17 -0.73 -18.91 -25.00
CA ARG A 17 0.73 -19.06 -25.22
C ARG A 17 1.27 -20.36 -24.65
N LYS A 18 0.81 -20.76 -23.47
CA LYS A 18 1.18 -22.02 -22.84
C LYS A 18 0.76 -23.22 -23.70
N GLN A 19 -0.44 -23.19 -24.28
CA GLN A 19 -0.91 -24.21 -25.23
C GLN A 19 -0.07 -24.24 -26.51
N GLU A 20 0.41 -23.09 -26.98
CA GLU A 20 1.32 -22.97 -28.14
C GLU A 20 2.79 -23.32 -27.80
N GLY A 21 3.11 -23.79 -26.60
CA GLY A 21 4.48 -24.11 -26.17
C GLY A 21 5.40 -22.89 -26.02
N LYS A 22 4.85 -21.67 -26.00
CA LYS A 22 5.61 -20.42 -25.89
C LYS A 22 5.81 -20.03 -24.43
N PRO A 23 6.96 -19.42 -24.08
CA PRO A 23 7.17 -18.93 -22.72
C PRO A 23 6.14 -17.86 -22.32
N PRO A 24 5.80 -17.75 -21.02
CA PRO A 24 4.96 -16.68 -20.50
C PRO A 24 5.53 -15.32 -20.87
N ARG A 25 4.66 -14.37 -21.25
CA ARG A 25 5.08 -12.99 -21.51
C ARG A 25 5.50 -12.27 -20.23
N ASP A 26 4.77 -12.53 -19.15
CA ASP A 26 4.92 -11.91 -17.85
C ASP A 26 5.21 -13.00 -16.80
N ALA A 27 6.42 -13.58 -16.86
CA ALA A 27 6.78 -14.74 -16.03
C ALA A 27 6.72 -14.45 -14.52
N ASP A 28 6.89 -13.20 -14.13
CA ASP A 28 6.88 -12.76 -12.74
C ASP A 28 5.51 -12.32 -12.22
N ALA A 29 4.50 -12.25 -13.10
CA ALA A 29 3.14 -11.89 -12.71
C ALA A 29 2.55 -12.96 -11.78
N CYS A 30 1.87 -12.50 -10.73
CA CYS A 30 1.25 -13.39 -9.77
C CYS A 30 -0.11 -12.86 -9.31
N TRP A 31 -0.87 -13.71 -8.64
CA TRP A 31 -2.10 -13.28 -7.99
C TRP A 31 -1.81 -12.39 -6.79
N GLY A 32 -2.63 -11.35 -6.62
CA GLY A 32 -2.70 -10.54 -5.40
C GLY A 32 -4.14 -10.22 -5.04
N ALA A 33 -4.39 -9.99 -3.76
CA ALA A 33 -5.70 -9.55 -3.28
C ALA A 33 -5.84 -8.03 -3.46
N LYS A 34 -6.95 -7.60 -4.06
CA LYS A 34 -7.29 -6.19 -4.27
C LYS A 34 -8.08 -5.62 -3.10
N GLY A 35 -8.94 -6.43 -2.49
CA GLY A 35 -9.85 -6.06 -1.41
C GLY A 35 -11.03 -7.02 -1.33
N ASN A 36 -12.04 -6.69 -0.54
CA ASN A 36 -13.26 -7.48 -0.42
C ASN A 36 -14.44 -6.73 -1.03
N ARG A 37 -15.26 -7.42 -1.82
CA ARG A 37 -16.55 -6.94 -2.31
C ARG A 37 -17.66 -7.52 -1.46
N LEU A 38 -18.65 -6.70 -1.11
CA LEU A 38 -19.90 -7.20 -0.54
C LEU A 38 -20.76 -7.79 -1.66
N VAL A 39 -21.06 -9.08 -1.57
CA VAL A 39 -21.88 -9.82 -2.53
C VAL A 39 -23.09 -10.40 -1.80
N ALA A 40 -24.26 -10.32 -2.43
CA ALA A 40 -25.47 -10.96 -1.94
C ALA A 40 -25.51 -12.42 -2.41
N GLY A 41 -25.64 -13.35 -1.47
CA GLY A 41 -25.86 -14.76 -1.74
C GLY A 41 -27.28 -15.02 -2.27
N LYS A 42 -27.49 -16.23 -2.82
CA LYS A 42 -28.82 -16.68 -3.29
C LYS A 42 -29.86 -16.74 -2.16
N ASP A 43 -29.40 -16.81 -0.91
CA ASP A 43 -30.19 -16.78 0.32
C ASP A 43 -30.51 -15.34 0.80
N GLY A 44 -30.11 -14.32 0.05
CA GLY A 44 -30.27 -12.90 0.41
C GLY A 44 -29.26 -12.40 1.44
N LYS A 45 -28.37 -13.26 1.98
CA LYS A 45 -27.38 -12.85 2.97
C LYS A 45 -26.16 -12.22 2.28
N ARG A 46 -25.64 -11.14 2.87
CA ARG A 46 -24.42 -10.49 2.38
C ARG A 46 -23.19 -11.19 2.94
N HIS A 47 -22.24 -11.52 2.07
CA HIS A 47 -20.92 -11.99 2.47
C HIS A 47 -19.83 -11.16 1.79
N LYS A 48 -18.62 -11.24 2.34
CA LYS A 48 -17.43 -10.59 1.78
C LYS A 48 -16.72 -11.60 0.89
N GLU A 49 -16.53 -11.26 -0.36
CA GLU A 49 -15.75 -12.04 -1.32
C GLU A 49 -14.47 -11.29 -1.65
N THR A 50 -13.31 -11.95 -1.53
CA THR A 50 -12.02 -11.34 -1.86
C THR A 50 -11.88 -11.23 -3.37
N GLN A 51 -11.69 -10.00 -3.86
CA GLN A 51 -11.33 -9.73 -5.24
C GLN A 51 -9.83 -9.94 -5.42
N TYR A 52 -9.47 -10.65 -6.48
CA TYR A 52 -8.09 -10.87 -6.88
C TYR A 52 -7.76 -10.17 -8.20
N TYR A 53 -6.47 -9.92 -8.43
CA TYR A 53 -5.93 -9.50 -9.71
C TYR A 53 -4.64 -10.28 -9.99
N TYR A 54 -4.33 -10.51 -11.25
CA TYR A 54 -3.11 -11.18 -11.67
C TYR A 54 -2.16 -10.14 -12.28
N GLY A 55 -0.99 -9.91 -11.69
CA GLY A 55 -0.05 -8.92 -12.22
C GLY A 55 0.99 -8.43 -11.23
N TYR A 56 1.18 -7.11 -11.22
CA TYR A 56 2.25 -6.42 -10.49
C TYR A 56 1.70 -5.27 -9.66
N LYS A 57 2.47 -4.86 -8.65
CA LYS A 57 2.19 -3.69 -7.84
C LYS A 57 3.47 -2.93 -7.53
N ASP A 58 3.32 -1.63 -7.38
CA ASP A 58 4.41 -0.75 -7.03
C ASP A 58 4.22 -0.16 -5.64
N GLN A 59 5.34 0.06 -4.97
CA GLN A 59 5.42 0.83 -3.75
C GLN A 59 5.95 2.20 -4.09
N VAL A 60 5.20 3.24 -3.75
CA VAL A 60 5.50 4.60 -4.21
C VAL A 60 5.56 5.57 -3.04
N SER A 61 6.59 6.41 -3.05
CA SER A 61 6.67 7.61 -2.24
C SER A 61 6.50 8.87 -3.09
N LEU A 62 5.90 9.89 -2.49
CA LEU A 62 5.56 11.16 -3.11
C LEU A 62 5.84 12.24 -2.07
N ASN A 63 6.50 13.31 -2.50
CA ASN A 63 6.68 14.50 -1.68
C ASN A 63 5.36 15.27 -1.66
N ALA A 64 4.81 15.52 -0.47
CA ALA A 64 3.46 16.08 -0.31
C ALA A 64 3.36 17.56 -0.72
N GLU A 65 4.46 18.31 -0.69
CA GLU A 65 4.48 19.73 -1.05
C GLU A 65 4.51 19.92 -2.57
N SER A 66 5.48 19.28 -3.24
CA SER A 66 5.66 19.35 -4.69
C SER A 66 4.76 18.41 -5.49
N GLU A 67 4.13 17.43 -4.82
CA GLU A 67 3.37 16.32 -5.41
C GLU A 67 4.16 15.48 -6.45
N LEU A 68 5.48 15.58 -6.41
CA LEU A 68 6.37 14.77 -7.24
C LEU A 68 6.56 13.39 -6.62
N VAL A 69 6.49 12.37 -7.46
CA VAL A 69 6.88 11.01 -7.09
C VAL A 69 8.39 11.00 -6.87
N THR A 70 8.82 10.69 -5.66
CA THR A 70 10.24 10.71 -5.30
C THR A 70 10.86 9.35 -5.52
N SER A 71 10.21 8.26 -5.09
CA SER A 71 10.72 6.90 -5.26
C SER A 71 9.64 5.90 -5.66
N ILE A 72 10.03 4.90 -6.46
CA ILE A 72 9.20 3.77 -6.87
C ILE A 72 9.97 2.47 -6.63
N ILE A 73 9.34 1.48 -6.01
CA ILE A 73 9.85 0.11 -5.90
C ILE A 73 8.88 -0.82 -6.63
N PRO A 74 9.27 -1.35 -7.80
CA PRO A 74 8.49 -2.38 -8.46
C PRO A 74 8.40 -3.65 -7.62
N GLY A 75 7.24 -4.28 -7.64
CA GLY A 75 6.96 -5.48 -6.86
C GLY A 75 5.95 -6.41 -7.54
N LYS A 76 5.86 -7.63 -6.99
CA LYS A 76 4.87 -8.62 -7.43
C LYS A 76 3.57 -8.41 -6.68
N ALA A 77 2.43 -8.76 -7.28
CA ALA A 77 1.11 -8.54 -6.67
C ALA A 77 0.97 -9.12 -5.25
N LYS A 78 1.68 -10.22 -4.96
CA LYS A 78 1.70 -10.90 -3.65
C LYS A 78 2.67 -10.33 -2.62
N ASP A 79 3.52 -9.38 -2.99
CA ASP A 79 4.56 -8.86 -2.09
C ASP A 79 3.93 -8.28 -0.82
N TYR A 80 4.57 -8.39 0.33
CA TYR A 80 4.07 -7.75 1.54
C TYR A 80 4.51 -6.28 1.59
N ASP A 81 3.56 -5.35 1.73
CA ASP A 81 3.82 -3.90 1.66
C ASP A 81 4.70 -3.44 2.83
N GLY A 82 4.46 -3.96 4.04
CA GLY A 82 5.20 -3.63 5.26
C GLY A 82 6.71 -3.70 5.09
N HIS A 83 7.23 -4.74 4.43
CA HIS A 83 8.68 -4.93 4.22
C HIS A 83 9.32 -3.90 3.28
N LYS A 84 8.54 -3.07 2.58
CA LYS A 84 9.04 -2.15 1.55
C LYS A 84 9.17 -0.72 2.05
N LEU A 85 8.59 -0.38 3.21
CA LEU A 85 8.63 0.97 3.77
C LEU A 85 10.06 1.43 4.02
N LYS A 86 10.85 0.65 4.78
CA LYS A 86 12.23 1.01 5.13
C LYS A 86 13.05 1.35 3.87
N LYS A 87 12.95 0.50 2.84
CA LYS A 87 13.63 0.71 1.55
C LYS A 87 13.15 1.94 0.78
N LEU A 88 11.86 2.30 0.87
CA LEU A 88 11.34 3.55 0.27
C LEU A 88 11.91 4.77 0.97
N VAL A 89 11.86 4.80 2.30
CA VAL A 89 12.39 5.89 3.12
C VAL A 89 13.88 6.08 2.86
N GLU A 90 14.66 5.00 2.84
CA GLU A 90 16.10 5.07 2.52
C GLU A 90 16.39 5.68 1.14
N ARG A 91 15.54 5.40 0.14
CA ARG A 91 15.70 5.97 -1.21
C ARG A 91 15.42 7.47 -1.24
N ASP A 92 14.48 7.94 -0.43
CA ASP A 92 14.17 9.36 -0.32
C ASP A 92 15.27 10.10 0.49
N LEU A 93 15.73 9.51 1.59
CA LEU A 93 16.84 10.05 2.39
C LEU A 93 18.14 10.17 1.59
N LYS A 94 18.45 9.19 0.73
CA LYS A 94 19.62 9.24 -0.17
C LYS A 94 19.58 10.38 -1.19
N LYS A 95 18.41 10.93 -1.49
CA LYS A 95 18.24 12.06 -2.41
C LYS A 95 18.39 13.40 -1.71
N VAL A 96 18.75 13.40 -0.41
CA VAL A 96 18.86 14.60 0.43
C VAL A 96 17.53 15.37 0.46
N ILE A 97 16.42 14.62 0.36
CA ILE A 97 15.08 15.17 0.58
C ILE A 97 14.88 15.17 2.10
N GLY A 98 14.59 16.35 2.67
CA GLY A 98 14.19 16.43 4.07
C GLY A 98 12.90 15.63 4.29
N VAL A 99 12.95 14.64 5.18
CA VAL A 99 11.78 13.81 5.52
C VAL A 99 11.51 13.97 7.01
N GLU A 100 10.57 14.84 7.35
CA GLU A 100 10.14 15.05 8.73
C GLU A 100 9.05 14.05 9.14
N THR A 101 8.09 13.80 8.24
CA THR A 101 6.94 12.94 8.51
C THR A 101 6.70 11.98 7.35
N VAL A 102 6.50 10.69 7.64
CA VAL A 102 6.13 9.67 6.65
C VAL A 102 4.67 9.27 6.85
N ALA A 103 3.82 9.75 5.94
CA ALA A 103 2.44 9.31 5.85
C ALA A 103 2.31 8.05 4.99
N GLY A 104 1.54 7.06 5.45
CA GLY A 104 1.49 5.75 4.80
C GLY A 104 0.11 5.09 4.81
N ASP A 105 -0.15 4.25 3.81
CA ASP A 105 -1.29 3.34 3.81
C ASP A 105 -1.22 2.32 4.95
N LYS A 106 -2.39 1.80 5.33
CA LYS A 106 -2.54 0.76 6.36
C LYS A 106 -1.73 -0.51 6.10
N GLY A 107 -1.39 -0.81 4.84
CA GLY A 107 -0.57 -1.96 4.48
C GLY A 107 0.88 -1.88 4.99
N TYR A 108 1.34 -0.67 5.35
CA TYR A 108 2.65 -0.45 5.93
C TYR A 108 2.65 -0.47 7.47
N ASP A 109 1.49 -0.60 8.09
CA ASP A 109 1.34 -0.55 9.54
C ASP A 109 1.86 -1.83 10.19
N ASP A 110 3.09 -1.72 10.70
CA ASP A 110 3.85 -2.74 11.39
C ASP A 110 4.69 -2.03 12.48
N GLY A 111 4.74 -2.61 13.68
CA GLY A 111 5.50 -2.06 14.80
C GLY A 111 6.97 -1.80 14.45
N GLU A 112 7.59 -2.67 13.64
CA GLU A 112 8.96 -2.46 13.19
C GLU A 112 9.13 -1.23 12.28
N ASN A 113 8.12 -0.90 11.49
CA ASN A 113 8.15 0.25 10.60
C ASN A 113 8.03 1.55 11.40
N HIS A 114 7.14 1.59 12.40
CA HIS A 114 7.02 2.72 13.31
C HIS A 114 8.31 2.94 14.10
N TYR A 115 8.87 1.87 14.67
CA TYR A 115 10.15 1.94 15.39
C TYR A 115 11.29 2.39 14.49
N TYR A 116 11.37 1.90 13.25
CA TYR A 116 12.38 2.34 12.29
C TYR A 116 12.30 3.85 12.00
N LEU A 117 11.10 4.41 11.85
CA LEU A 117 10.91 5.84 11.62
C LEU A 117 11.34 6.66 12.85
N GLU A 118 10.95 6.22 14.05
CA GLU A 118 11.36 6.83 15.31
C GLU A 118 12.89 6.86 15.46
N GLN A 119 13.58 5.75 15.18
CA GLN A 119 15.05 5.68 15.22
C GLN A 119 15.74 6.61 14.21
N LYS A 120 15.03 7.05 13.16
CA LYS A 120 15.51 8.03 12.18
C LYS A 120 15.13 9.46 12.53
N GLY A 121 14.41 9.69 13.63
CA GLY A 121 13.84 10.99 14.00
C GLY A 121 12.74 11.44 13.04
N ILE A 122 12.06 10.50 12.38
CA ILE A 122 11.00 10.76 11.42
C ILE A 122 9.65 10.44 12.09
N ASN A 123 8.70 11.37 12.02
CA ASN A 123 7.36 11.16 12.55
C ASN A 123 6.61 10.14 11.70
N SER A 124 6.00 9.15 12.37
CA SER A 124 5.17 8.16 11.69
C SER A 124 3.73 8.64 11.58
N ALA A 125 3.22 8.78 10.35
CA ALA A 125 1.82 9.01 10.05
C ALA A 125 1.24 7.86 9.20
N ILE A 126 1.67 6.63 9.49
CA ILE A 126 1.14 5.42 8.86
C ILE A 126 -0.23 5.11 9.47
N ARG A 127 -1.25 4.93 8.64
CA ARG A 127 -2.61 4.66 9.13
C ARG A 127 -2.65 3.38 9.98
N LEU A 128 -2.90 3.53 11.27
CA LEU A 128 -2.93 2.42 12.22
C LEU A 128 -4.05 1.42 11.95
N ASN A 129 -3.77 0.15 12.22
CA ASN A 129 -4.76 -0.90 12.38
C ASN A 129 -5.43 -0.83 13.74
N ASN A 130 -6.71 -1.14 13.73
CA ASN A 130 -7.55 -1.21 14.91
C ASN A 130 -6.97 -2.12 16.00
N TYR A 131 -6.25 -3.19 15.64
CA TYR A 131 -5.62 -4.06 16.63
C TYR A 131 -4.53 -3.38 17.46
N HIS A 132 -3.98 -2.23 17.03
CA HIS A 132 -3.08 -1.44 17.87
C HIS A 132 -3.85 -0.62 18.92
N THR A 133 -5.02 -0.09 18.56
CA THR A 133 -5.79 0.84 19.39
C THR A 133 -6.91 0.20 20.20
N GLU A 134 -7.44 -0.94 19.75
CA GLU A 134 -8.53 -1.72 20.39
C GLU A 134 -8.00 -2.85 21.28
N LYS A 135 -6.67 -2.90 21.45
CA LYS A 135 -6.01 -3.83 22.35
C LYS A 135 -6.49 -3.62 23.79
N LYS A 136 -6.61 -4.74 24.51
CA LYS A 136 -7.00 -4.75 25.93
C LYS A 136 -5.83 -4.53 26.88
N ASP A 137 -4.59 -4.62 26.37
CA ASP A 137 -3.37 -4.46 27.15
C ASP A 137 -2.97 -2.98 27.33
N GLU A 138 -2.12 -2.72 28.32
CA GLU A 138 -1.63 -1.37 28.67
C GLU A 138 -0.70 -0.81 27.58
N ASN A 139 -0.14 -1.66 26.73
CA ASN A 139 0.73 -1.31 25.59
C ASN A 139 0.02 -0.47 24.50
N LYS A 140 -1.29 -0.23 24.62
CA LYS A 140 -2.05 0.66 23.73
C LYS A 140 -1.72 2.15 23.90
N GLU A 141 -1.17 2.56 25.04
CA GLU A 141 -0.97 3.97 25.37
C GLU A 141 -0.08 4.68 24.35
N GLY A 142 1.04 4.06 23.94
CA GLY A 142 1.93 4.61 22.91
C GLY A 142 1.22 4.82 21.56
N TRP A 143 0.35 3.89 21.17
CA TRP A 143 -0.44 4.01 19.94
C TRP A 143 -1.49 5.11 20.01
N MET A 144 -2.09 5.34 21.18
CA MET A 144 -3.02 6.44 21.41
C MET A 144 -2.31 7.79 21.35
N LYS A 145 -1.15 7.92 22.02
CA LYS A 145 -0.30 9.11 21.95
C LYS A 145 0.13 9.42 20.51
N LEU A 146 0.58 8.41 19.76
CA LEU A 146 0.90 8.58 18.34
C LEU A 146 -0.30 9.10 17.56
N LYS A 147 -1.49 8.52 17.76
CA LYS A 147 -2.72 8.94 17.06
C LYS A 147 -3.17 10.36 17.42
N GLU A 148 -2.90 10.79 18.64
CA GLU A 148 -3.20 12.13 19.16
C GLU A 148 -2.17 13.19 18.75
N SER A 149 -0.95 12.77 18.37
CA SER A 149 0.12 13.68 17.92
C SER A 149 -0.30 14.51 16.71
N GLN A 150 0.18 15.76 16.67
CA GLN A 150 -0.13 16.70 15.61
C GLN A 150 0.41 16.21 14.27
N GLU A 151 1.63 15.68 14.26
CA GLU A 151 2.35 15.19 13.09
C GLU A 151 1.63 13.99 12.45
N TYR A 152 1.08 13.10 13.27
CA TYR A 152 0.26 11.99 12.78
C TYR A 152 -1.02 12.49 12.12
N GLN A 153 -1.74 13.41 12.75
CA GLN A 153 -2.99 13.94 12.22
C GLN A 153 -2.77 14.73 10.92
N GLU A 154 -1.76 15.58 10.88
CA GLU A 154 -1.37 16.35 9.69
C GLU A 154 -0.92 15.42 8.57
N GLY A 155 -0.03 14.46 8.84
CA GLY A 155 0.41 13.49 7.85
C GLY A 155 -0.75 12.68 7.27
N LEU A 156 -1.73 12.28 8.09
CA LEU A 156 -2.94 11.62 7.59
C LEU A 156 -3.81 12.52 6.69
N ARG A 157 -3.89 13.82 6.99
CA ARG A 157 -4.61 14.80 6.15
C ARG A 157 -3.95 14.96 4.79
N GLU A 158 -2.64 14.78 4.67
CA GLU A 158 -1.91 14.88 3.40
C GLU A 158 -2.03 13.63 2.50
N ARG A 159 -2.50 12.50 3.03
CA ARG A 159 -2.56 11.22 2.28
C ARG A 159 -3.41 11.29 1.01
N TYR A 160 -4.43 12.15 0.93
CA TYR A 160 -5.27 12.24 -0.26
C TYR A 160 -4.45 12.64 -1.51
N LYS A 161 -3.31 13.33 -1.37
CA LYS A 161 -2.47 13.76 -2.49
C LYS A 161 -1.90 12.56 -3.26
N ILE A 162 -1.31 11.59 -2.55
CA ILE A 162 -0.81 10.38 -3.19
C ILE A 162 -1.96 9.48 -3.68
N GLU A 163 -3.07 9.42 -2.94
CA GLU A 163 -4.25 8.67 -3.39
C GLU A 163 -4.84 9.25 -4.69
N ARG A 164 -4.89 10.59 -4.83
CA ARG A 164 -5.34 11.29 -6.04
C ARG A 164 -4.44 10.98 -7.23
N LYS A 165 -3.11 11.02 -7.06
CA LYS A 165 -2.14 10.70 -8.13
C LYS A 165 -2.38 9.32 -8.74
N PHE A 166 -2.75 8.34 -7.90
CA PHE A 166 -3.06 6.97 -8.35
C PHE A 166 -4.55 6.72 -8.56
N GLY A 167 -5.41 7.68 -8.23
CA GLY A 167 -6.86 7.60 -8.41
C GLY A 167 -7.24 7.57 -9.87
N GLU A 168 -6.57 8.36 -10.71
CA GLU A 168 -6.75 8.35 -12.17
C GLU A 168 -6.43 6.98 -12.76
N ALA A 169 -5.26 6.43 -12.42
CA ALA A 169 -4.85 5.10 -12.88
C ALA A 169 -5.84 4.03 -12.40
N LYS A 170 -6.33 4.12 -11.16
CA LYS A 170 -7.32 3.18 -10.63
C LYS A 170 -8.68 3.27 -11.34
N LYS A 171 -9.13 4.48 -11.65
CA LYS A 171 -10.41 4.73 -12.32
C LYS A 171 -10.42 4.21 -13.76
N TRP A 172 -9.38 4.53 -14.52
CA TRP A 172 -9.36 4.27 -15.96
C TRP A 172 -8.82 2.90 -16.35
N HIS A 173 -8.09 2.22 -15.46
CA HIS A 173 -7.48 0.91 -15.76
C HIS A 173 -8.06 -0.26 -14.93
N GLY A 174 -9.24 -0.08 -14.35
CA GLY A 174 -9.96 -1.19 -13.68
C GLY A 174 -9.37 -1.61 -12.32
N PHE A 175 -8.54 -0.77 -11.70
CA PHE A 175 -7.98 -1.03 -10.36
C PHE A 175 -8.79 -0.39 -9.21
N ALA A 176 -9.93 0.24 -9.49
CA ALA A 176 -10.88 0.70 -8.48
C ALA A 176 -11.52 -0.48 -7.73
N ARG A 177 -11.60 -0.40 -6.39
CA ARG A 177 -12.13 -1.45 -5.50
C ARG A 177 -13.66 -1.46 -5.49
#